data_AF-A0A0J8DT98-F1
#
_entry.id   AF-A0A0J8DT98-F1
#
_cell.length_a   1.000
_cell.length_b   1.000
_cell.length_c   1.000
_cell.angle_alpha   90.00
_cell.angle_beta   90.00
_cell.angle_gamma   90.00
#
_symmetry.space_group_name_H-M   'P 1'
#
loop_
_entity.id
_entity.type
_entity.pdbx_description
1 polymer ?
#
loop_
_entity_poly.entity_id
_entity_poly.type
_entity_poly.pdbx_seq_one_letter_code
_entity_poly.pdbx_strand_id
1 'polypeptide(L)'
;AVVGSGTSPGFSPRCLRLINISTGEIAAELTFRSTIIMVHLFPSRVVVAQENLLCVLEIPSLSLVFQLDFLLNPDSVPAISSVQSQKSLIALPS
;
A
#
# COMPACT_ATOMS: atom_id res chain seq x y z
N ALA A 1 -0.78 -6.00 -6.92
CA ALA A 1 0.02 -4.83 -6.53
C ALA A 1 1.48 -5.23 -6.47
N VAL A 2 2.38 -4.45 -7.07
CA VAL A 2 3.82 -4.75 -7.13
C VAL A 2 4.60 -3.51 -6.70
N VAL A 3 5.62 -3.71 -5.86
CA VAL A 3 6.59 -2.68 -5.45
C VAL A 3 7.99 -3.20 -5.77
N GLY A 4 8.86 -2.34 -6.27
CA GLY A 4 10.24 -2.70 -6.57
C GLY A 4 11.09 -2.89 -5.30
N SER A 5 12.16 -3.67 -5.37
CA SER A 5 13.12 -3.80 -4.25
C SER A 5 14.24 -2.76 -4.29
N GLY A 6 14.31 -1.91 -5.31
CA GLY A 6 15.42 -0.97 -5.51
C GLY A 6 16.70 -1.61 -6.06
N THR A 7 16.70 -2.93 -6.25
CA THR A 7 17.87 -3.70 -6.77
C THR A 7 18.15 -3.45 -8.25
N SER A 8 17.19 -2.89 -8.99
CA SER A 8 17.35 -2.50 -10.38
C SER A 8 16.79 -1.10 -10.61
N PRO A 9 17.43 -0.28 -11.47
CA PRO A 9 17.09 1.14 -11.64
C PRO A 9 15.66 1.38 -12.14
N GLY A 10 15.04 0.39 -12.79
CA GLY A 10 13.64 0.44 -13.23
C GLY A 10 12.59 0.08 -12.16
N PHE A 11 13.01 -0.38 -10.98
CA PHE A 11 12.12 -0.89 -9.93
C PHE A 11 12.40 -0.21 -8.58
N SER A 12 11.79 0.95 -8.40
CA SER A 12 11.88 1.74 -7.17
C SER A 12 11.04 1.13 -6.03
N PRO A 13 11.55 1.10 -4.78
CA PRO A 13 10.79 0.71 -3.60
C PRO A 13 9.77 1.75 -3.14
N ARG A 14 9.70 2.88 -3.86
CA ARG A 14 8.74 3.96 -3.65
C ARG A 14 7.65 3.99 -4.72
N CYS A 15 7.69 3.05 -5.66
CA CYS A 15 6.77 2.99 -6.79
C CYS A 15 5.87 1.76 -6.65
N LEU A 16 4.56 2.00 -6.53
CA LEU A 16 3.53 0.97 -6.52
C LEU A 16 2.89 0.89 -7.90
N ARG A 17 2.89 -0.31 -8.49
CA ARG A 17 2.16 -0.63 -9.72
C ARG A 17 0.95 -1.51 -9.42
N LEU A 18 -0.21 -1.09 -9.91
CA LEU A 18 -1.39 -1.94 -10.01
C LEU A 18 -1.41 -2.53 -11.41
N ILE A 19 -1.27 -3.86 -11.49
CA ILE A 19 -1.20 -4.59 -12.74
C ILE A 19 -2.48 -5.40 -12.87
N ASN A 20 -3.13 -5.30 -14.03
CA ASN A 20 -4.22 -6.19 -14.36
C ASN A 20 -3.63 -7.57 -14.68
N ILE A 21 -3.93 -8.56 -13.85
CA ILE A 21 -3.39 -9.92 -14.02
C ILE A 21 -3.92 -10.64 -15.25
N SER A 22 -5.06 -10.22 -15.83
CA SER A 22 -5.61 -10.85 -17.03
C SER A 22 -4.99 -10.31 -18.32
N THR A 23 -4.71 -9.00 -18.39
CA THR A 23 -4.11 -8.37 -19.57
C THR A 23 -2.60 -8.17 -19.47
N GLY A 24 -2.04 -8.21 -18.26
CA GLY A 24 -0.64 -7.88 -17.97
C GLY A 24 -0.34 -6.38 -17.97
N GLU A 25 -1.32 -5.53 -18.26
CA GLU A 25 -1.11 -4.08 -18.37
C GLU A 25 -1.04 -3.40 -17.01
N ILE A 26 -0.28 -2.30 -16.95
CA ILE A 26 -0.23 -1.43 -15.78
C ILE A 26 -1.49 -0.56 -15.78
N ALA A 27 -2.41 -0.86 -14.87
CA ALA A 27 -3.63 -0.08 -14.67
C ALA A 27 -3.35 1.26 -13.98
N ALA A 28 -2.35 1.30 -13.08
CA ALA A 28 -1.92 2.51 -12.43
C ALA A 28 -0.50 2.42 -11.87
N GLU A 29 0.16 3.56 -11.76
CA GLU A 29 1.45 3.72 -11.11
C GLU A 29 1.40 4.89 -10.12
N LEU A 30 1.82 4.65 -8.89
CA LEU A 30 1.83 5.62 -7.79
C LEU A 30 3.25 5.76 -7.25
N THR A 31 3.72 7.01 -7.14
CA THR A 31 5.03 7.32 -6.55
C THR A 31 4.86 7.95 -5.18
N PHE A 32 5.55 7.38 -4.20
CA PHE A 32 5.53 7.79 -2.81
C PHE A 32 6.83 8.52 -2.43
N ARG A 33 6.77 9.33 -1.37
CA ARG A 33 7.93 10.13 -0.92
C ARG A 33 9.04 9.27 -0.31
N SER A 34 8.66 8.21 0.39
CA SER A 34 9.56 7.27 1.09
C SER A 34 9.23 5.83 0.73
N THR A 35 10.06 4.90 1.19
CA THR A 35 9.93 3.46 0.92
C THR A 35 8.57 2.93 1.37
N ILE A 36 7.95 2.14 0.51
CA ILE A 36 6.73 1.42 0.84
C ILE A 36 7.14 0.17 1.62
N ILE A 37 6.65 0.06 2.85
CA ILE A 37 6.92 -1.08 3.73
C ILE A 37 5.90 -2.19 3.49
N MET A 38 4.64 -1.81 3.24
CA MET A 38 3.55 -2.76 3.09
C MET A 38 2.49 -2.24 2.12
N VAL A 39 1.90 -3.16 1.35
CA VAL A 39 0.72 -2.89 0.52
C VAL A 39 -0.32 -3.97 0.78
N HIS A 40 -1.58 -3.56 0.98
CA HIS A 40 -2.71 -4.47 1.07
C HIS A 40 -3.81 -4.03 0.11
N LEU A 41 -4.28 -4.97 -0.71
CA LEU A 41 -5.30 -4.71 -1.72
C LEU A 41 -6.66 -5.23 -1.24
N PHE A 42 -7.66 -4.37 -1.29
CA PHE A 42 -9.06 -4.70 -1.13
C PHE A 42 -9.81 -4.48 -2.46
N PRO A 43 -11.01 -5.04 -2.65
CA PRO A 43 -11.74 -4.89 -3.91
C PRO A 43 -11.98 -3.43 -4.34
N SER A 44 -12.14 -2.50 -3.41
CA SER A 44 -12.41 -1.09 -3.68
C SER A 44 -11.35 -0.12 -3.12
N ARG A 45 -10.31 -0.63 -2.46
CA ARG A 45 -9.33 0.20 -1.75
C ARG A 45 -7.95 -0.41 -1.79
N VAL A 46 -6.92 0.42 -1.70
CA VAL A 46 -5.56 -0.02 -1.44
C VAL A 46 -5.04 0.67 -0.19
N VAL A 47 -4.44 -0.11 0.71
CA VAL A 47 -3.74 0.40 1.88
C VAL A 47 -2.25 0.34 1.60
N VAL A 48 -1.58 1.46 1.81
CA VAL A 48 -0.13 1.58 1.66
C VAL A 48 0.44 2.10 2.97
N ALA A 49 1.42 1.39 3.51
CA ALA A 49 2.17 1.82 4.68
C ALA A 49 3.60 2.18 4.30
N GLN A 50 4.06 3.28 4.84
CA GLN A 50 5.42 3.79 4.86
C GLN A 50 5.86 3.91 6.33
N GLU A 51 7.12 4.23 6.57
CA GLU A 51 7.72 4.28 7.92
C GLU A 51 6.87 5.02 8.96
N ASN A 52 6.33 6.19 8.61
CA ASN A 52 5.56 7.03 9.51
C ASN A 52 4.17 7.39 8.97
N LEU A 53 3.68 6.65 7.97
CA LEU A 53 2.46 7.02 7.24
C LEU A 53 1.68 5.81 6.76
N LEU A 54 0.37 5.83 6.95
CA LEU A 54 -0.55 4.85 6.39
C LEU A 54 -1.62 5.63 5.67
N CYS A 55 -1.79 5.30 4.41
CA CYS A 55 -2.81 5.89 3.57
C CYS A 55 -3.71 4.80 3.00
N VAL A 56 -5.00 5.12 2.93
CA VAL A 56 -6.00 4.31 2.23
C VAL A 56 -6.47 5.11 1.02
N LEU A 57 -6.27 4.53 -0.16
CA LEU A 57 -6.70 5.10 -1.42
C LEU A 57 -7.92 4.33 -1.94
N GLU A 58 -8.84 5.03 -2.59
CA GLU A 58 -9.97 4.41 -3.29
C GLU A 58 -9.56 3.89 -4.67
N ILE A 59 -10.09 2.74 -5.08
CA ILE A 59 -10.01 2.24 -6.45
C ILE A 59 -11.39 2.48 -7.09
N PRO A 60 -11.48 3.12 -8.29
CA PRO A 60 -10.40 3.33 -9.26
C PRO A 60 -9.75 4.72 -9.22
N SER A 61 -10.30 5.68 -8.48
CA SER A 61 -9.87 7.09 -8.53
C SER A 61 -8.45 7.33 -8.02
N LEU A 62 -7.92 6.40 -7.21
CA LEU A 62 -6.69 6.52 -6.45
C LEU A 62 -6.67 7.78 -5.56
N SER A 63 -7.86 8.25 -5.19
CA SER A 63 -8.03 9.39 -4.30
C SER A 63 -7.73 8.98 -2.87
N LEU A 64 -7.12 9.90 -2.11
CA LEU A 64 -6.84 9.70 -0.69
C LEU A 64 -8.15 9.72 0.10
N VAL A 65 -8.49 8.60 0.74
CA VAL A 65 -9.70 8.50 1.58
C VAL A 65 -9.37 8.67 3.05
N PHE A 66 -8.21 8.16 3.46
CA PHE A 66 -7.78 8.19 4.85
C PHE A 66 -6.26 8.27 4.93
N GLN A 67 -5.78 9.01 5.91
CA GLN A 67 -4.37 9.13 6.25
C GLN A 67 -4.21 9.07 7.77
N LEU A 68 -3.20 8.34 8.23
CA LEU A 68 -2.79 8.30 9.62
C LEU A 68 -1.28 8.38 9.70
N ASP A 69 -0.80 9.39 10.41
CA ASP A 69 0.59 9.50 10.82
C ASP A 69 0.79 8.67 12.09
N PHE A 70 1.86 7.88 12.16
CA PHE A 70 2.25 7.10 13.32
C PHE A 70 3.77 6.96 13.36
N LEU A 71 4.29 6.46 14.48
CA LEU A 71 5.69 6.09 14.62
C LEU A 71 5.76 4.57 14.66
N LEU A 72 6.38 3.95 13.65
CA LEU A 72 6.72 2.53 13.74
C LEU A 72 7.97 2.38 14.59
N ASN A 73 7.97 1.35 15.44
CA ASN A 73 9.23 0.78 15.85
C ASN A 73 9.90 0.21 14.58
N PRO A 74 11.19 0.47 14.32
CA PRO A 74 11.86 0.01 13.11
C PRO A 74 11.82 -1.51 12.91
N ASP A 75 11.58 -2.27 13.98
CA ASP A 75 11.44 -3.73 13.96
C ASP A 75 9.98 -4.22 13.84
N SER A 76 8.99 -3.32 13.81
CA SER A 76 7.58 -3.69 13.77
C SER A 76 6.94 -3.46 12.40
N VAL A 77 6.17 -4.45 11.94
CA VAL A 77 5.43 -4.38 10.68
C VAL A 77 3.95 -4.23 10.99
N PRO A 78 3.23 -3.29 10.34
CA PRO A 78 1.78 -3.19 10.45
C PRO A 78 1.08 -4.51 10.13
N ALA A 79 0.04 -4.87 10.89
CA ALA A 79 -0.77 -6.05 10.65
C ALA A 79 -2.16 -5.65 10.18
N ILE A 80 -2.62 -6.23 9.08
CA ILE A 80 -3.97 -5.99 8.55
C ILE A 80 -4.77 -7.29 8.61
N SER A 81 -5.96 -7.22 9.20
CA SER A 81 -6.92 -8.32 9.23
C SER A 81 -8.09 -7.98 8.31
N SER A 82 -8.27 -8.81 7.29
CA SER A 82 -9.46 -8.80 6.45
C SER A 82 -10.49 -9.78 7.00
N VAL A 83 -11.56 -9.29 7.63
CA VAL A 83 -12.71 -10.13 7.97
C VAL A 83 -13.67 -10.16 6.78
N GLN A 84 -14.17 -11.34 6.41
CA GLN A 84 -15.11 -11.58 5.28
C GLN A 84 -16.40 -10.73 5.34
N SER A 85 -16.68 -10.04 6.45
CA SER A 85 -17.90 -9.27 6.67
C SER A 85 -17.61 -7.76 6.69
N GLN A 86 -17.54 -7.14 5.50
CA GLN A 86 -17.54 -5.68 5.20
C GLN A 86 -16.62 -4.73 6.01
N LYS A 87 -15.92 -5.20 7.03
CA LYS A 87 -15.09 -4.44 7.95
C LYS A 87 -13.69 -5.03 7.90
N SER A 88 -12.76 -4.22 7.41
CA SER A 88 -11.33 -4.53 7.47
C SER A 88 -10.73 -3.77 8.64
N LEU A 89 -9.98 -4.46 9.49
CA LEU A 89 -9.33 -3.87 10.65
C LEU A 89 -7.84 -3.73 10.36
N ILE A 90 -7.29 -2.57 10.70
CA ILE A 90 -5.86 -2.28 10.62
C ILE A 90 -5.36 -2.17 12.05
N ALA A 91 -4.45 -3.07 12.42
CA ALA A 91 -3.76 -3.04 13.70
C ALA A 91 -2.38 -2.42 13.49
N LEU A 92 -2.12 -1.34 14.23
CA LEU A 92 -0.80 -0.71 14.27
C LEU A 92 -0.08 -1.15 15.55
N PRO A 93 1.23 -1.46 15.48
CA PRO A 93 2.03 -1.71 16.66
C PRO A 93 2.12 -0.42 17.49
N SER A 94 2.05 -0.57 18.82
CA SER A 94 2.23 0.50 19.81
C SER A 94 3.70 0.80 20.11
#